data_AF-A0A1I7NJQ7-F1
#
_entry.id   AF-A0A1I7NJQ7-F1
#
_cell.length_a   1.000
_cell.length_b   1.000
_cell.length_c   1.000
_cell.angle_alpha   90.00
_cell.angle_beta   90.00
_cell.angle_gamma   90.00
#
_symmetry.space_group_name_H-M   'P 1'
#
loop_
_entity.id
_entity.type
_entity.pdbx_description
1 polymer ?
#
loop_
_entity_poly.entity_id
_entity_poly.type
_entity_poly.pdbx_seq_one_letter_code
_entity_poly.pdbx_strand_id
1 'polypeptide(L)'
;MQRHSLRALAVGFALFMGMAGSALADSKDYEFQLLDKEVKQGAAVISVKLVHKPSGRAVGDAVIFAKRIDMGPDGMEEMTAPLDPEDSTAPGVYRFKTYLGMAGDWALSLGAKVQGETGTVENKLIIKALQ
;
A
#
# COMPACT_ATOMS: atom_id res chain seq x y z
N MET A 1 59.00 36.90 18.03
CA MET A 1 58.59 36.06 16.87
C MET A 1 57.75 34.91 17.38
N GLN A 2 56.60 34.68 16.73
CA GLN A 2 55.80 33.44 16.69
C GLN A 2 55.15 32.98 18.04
N ARG A 3 53.85 33.23 18.29
CA ARG A 3 52.64 32.52 17.77
C ARG A 3 52.43 31.15 18.44
N HIS A 4 51.26 30.67 18.86
CA HIS A 4 49.86 31.11 18.86
C HIS A 4 49.12 30.19 19.85
N SER A 5 48.20 30.74 20.64
CA SER A 5 47.23 30.00 21.45
C SER A 5 46.24 29.23 20.57
N LEU A 6 46.16 27.91 20.72
CA LEU A 6 45.12 27.09 20.09
C LEU A 6 43.91 27.02 21.02
N ARG A 7 42.92 27.88 20.73
CA ARG A 7 41.56 27.76 21.27
C ARG A 7 40.91 26.54 20.63
N ALA A 8 40.56 25.54 21.43
CA ALA A 8 39.74 24.41 21.00
C ALA A 8 38.33 24.93 20.67
N LEU A 9 37.97 24.93 19.39
CA LEU A 9 36.61 25.22 18.93
C LEU A 9 35.83 23.91 18.92
N ALA A 10 35.06 23.65 19.97
CA ALA A 10 34.07 22.57 19.97
C ALA A 10 32.84 23.05 19.18
N VAL A 11 32.70 22.60 17.93
CA VAL A 11 31.46 22.75 17.16
C VAL A 11 30.55 21.58 17.52
N GLY A 12 29.61 21.82 18.43
CA GLY A 12 28.54 20.88 18.72
C GLY A 12 27.55 20.84 17.57
N PHE A 13 27.48 19.72 16.85
CA PHE A 13 26.41 19.45 15.90
C PHE A 13 25.15 19.08 16.69
N ALA A 14 24.29 20.06 16.95
CA ALA A 14 22.94 19.78 17.45
C ALA A 14 22.09 19.25 16.28
N LEU A 15 22.08 17.93 16.09
CA LEU A 15 21.09 17.24 15.28
C LEU A 15 19.74 17.33 16.00
N PHE A 16 19.00 18.41 15.78
CA PHE A 16 17.55 18.39 15.95
C PHE A 16 16.97 17.52 14.82
N MET A 17 17.01 16.20 15.00
CA MET A 17 16.10 15.32 14.27
C MET A 17 14.69 15.74 14.68
N GLY A 18 13.99 16.43 13.79
CA GLY A 18 12.59 16.74 13.94
C GLY A 18 11.84 15.44 14.17
N MET A 19 11.43 15.18 15.41
CA MET A 19 10.25 14.39 15.69
C MET A 19 9.08 15.20 15.14
N ALA A 20 8.86 15.09 13.83
CA ALA A 20 7.55 15.33 13.26
C ALA A 20 6.66 14.31 13.96
N GLY A 21 5.97 14.75 15.01
CA GLY A 21 4.87 13.98 15.58
C GLY A 21 3.97 13.64 14.41
N SER A 22 3.84 12.35 14.11
CA SER A 22 2.78 11.88 13.25
C SER A 22 1.50 12.33 13.94
N ALA A 23 0.90 13.41 13.45
CA ALA A 23 -0.53 13.56 13.61
C ALA A 23 -1.10 12.22 13.13
N LEU A 24 -1.79 11.50 14.02
CA LEU A 24 -2.41 10.21 13.71
C LEU A 24 -3.22 10.43 12.44
N ALA A 25 -2.75 9.88 11.32
CA ALA A 25 -3.46 10.02 10.07
C ALA A 25 -4.67 9.08 10.17
N ASP A 26 -5.85 9.62 9.97
CA ASP A 26 -7.04 8.78 10.05
C ASP A 26 -6.93 7.71 8.94
N SER A 27 -7.43 6.49 9.13
CA SER A 27 -7.28 5.45 8.11
C SER A 27 -7.90 5.84 6.77
N LYS A 28 -8.83 6.81 6.78
CA LYS A 28 -9.38 7.47 5.59
C LYS A 28 -8.35 8.27 4.79
N ASP A 29 -7.20 8.62 5.34
CA ASP A 29 -6.12 9.34 4.65
C ASP A 29 -5.27 8.40 3.80
N TYR A 30 -5.56 7.10 3.83
CA TYR A 30 -4.90 6.08 3.05
C TYR A 30 -5.85 5.46 2.04
N GLU A 31 -5.30 5.01 0.93
CA GLU A 31 -6.06 4.25 -0.07
C GLU A 31 -5.17 3.26 -0.81
N PHE A 32 -5.75 2.13 -1.16
CA PHE A 32 -5.20 1.25 -2.18
C PHE A 32 -5.52 1.79 -3.58
N GLN A 33 -4.54 1.71 -4.47
CA GLN A 33 -4.67 2.05 -5.88
C GLN A 33 -4.23 0.86 -6.73
N LEU A 34 -5.02 0.51 -7.75
CA LEU A 34 -4.60 -0.49 -8.74
C LEU A 34 -3.46 0.06 -9.59
N LEU A 35 -2.41 -0.74 -9.79
CA LEU A 35 -1.38 -0.43 -10.77
C LEU A 35 -1.86 -0.77 -12.18
N ASP A 36 -2.58 -1.87 -12.31
CA ASP A 36 -3.24 -2.30 -13.55
C ASP A 36 -4.73 -2.51 -13.28
N LYS A 37 -5.57 -1.84 -14.07
CA LYS A 37 -7.04 -1.96 -13.97
C LYS A 37 -7.61 -3.11 -14.80
N GLU A 38 -6.81 -3.62 -15.74
CA GLU A 38 -7.18 -4.68 -16.66
C GLU A 38 -6.17 -5.81 -16.57
N VAL A 39 -6.64 -7.05 -16.52
CA VAL A 39 -5.81 -8.25 -16.53
C VAL A 39 -6.41 -9.28 -17.46
N LYS A 40 -5.60 -10.24 -17.91
CA LYS A 40 -6.13 -11.37 -18.67
C LYS A 40 -6.91 -12.32 -17.76
N GLN A 41 -8.00 -12.87 -18.27
CA GLN A 41 -8.71 -14.00 -17.69
C GLN A 41 -7.76 -15.19 -17.50
N GLY A 42 -7.99 -15.95 -16.43
CA GLY A 42 -7.13 -17.05 -16.00
C GLY A 42 -6.16 -16.63 -14.92
N ALA A 43 -4.96 -17.22 -14.93
CA ALA A 43 -3.93 -16.90 -13.95
C ALA A 43 -3.47 -15.45 -14.11
N ALA A 44 -3.58 -14.67 -13.04
CA ALA A 44 -3.23 -13.25 -13.03
C ALA A 44 -2.49 -12.88 -11.74
N VAL A 45 -1.70 -11.81 -11.82
CA VAL A 45 -1.10 -11.14 -10.67
C VAL A 45 -1.71 -9.74 -10.59
N ILE A 46 -2.40 -9.47 -9.50
CA ILE A 46 -2.94 -8.13 -9.22
C ILE A 46 -1.94 -7.39 -8.35
N SER A 47 -1.60 -6.18 -8.77
CA SER A 47 -0.71 -5.29 -8.00
C SER A 47 -1.46 -4.05 -7.54
N VAL A 48 -1.41 -3.78 -6.25
CA VAL A 48 -1.95 -2.57 -5.64
C VAL A 48 -0.85 -1.79 -4.94
N LYS A 49 -0.98 -0.48 -4.90
CA LYS A 49 -0.14 0.41 -4.11
C LYS A 49 -0.96 1.01 -2.98
N LEU A 50 -0.43 0.98 -1.76
CA LEU A 50 -1.01 1.72 -0.65
C LEU A 50 -0.40 3.12 -0.60
N VAL A 51 -1.24 4.15 -0.60
CA VAL A 51 -0.82 5.55 -0.67
C VAL A 51 -1.39 6.34 0.50
N HIS A 52 -0.55 7.15 1.16
CA HIS A 52 -1.01 8.19 2.08
C HIS A 52 -1.37 9.44 1.29
N LYS A 53 -2.67 9.67 1.08
CA LYS A 53 -3.24 10.69 0.17
C LYS A 53 -2.71 12.10 0.41
N PRO A 54 -2.62 12.62 1.66
CA PRO A 54 -2.10 13.97 1.89
C PRO A 54 -0.66 14.19 1.40
N SER A 55 0.17 13.15 1.45
CA SER A 55 1.59 13.25 1.10
C SER A 55 1.95 12.65 -0.27
N GLY A 56 1.05 11.87 -0.87
CA GLY A 56 1.32 11.07 -2.08
C GLY A 56 2.34 9.93 -1.89
N ARG A 57 2.87 9.72 -0.68
CA ARG A 57 3.89 8.70 -0.41
C ARG A 57 3.30 7.29 -0.45
N ALA A 58 4.09 6.37 -1.01
CA ALA A 58 3.84 4.94 -0.90
C ALA A 58 4.02 4.48 0.55
N VAL A 59 3.16 3.57 1.02
CA VAL A 59 3.19 3.05 2.39
C VAL A 59 3.60 1.59 2.37
N GLY A 60 4.85 1.35 2.74
CA GLY A 60 5.37 0.00 2.99
C GLY A 60 4.91 -0.56 4.34
N ASP A 61 5.19 -1.84 4.55
CA ASP A 61 5.04 -2.55 5.83
C ASP A 61 3.62 -2.56 6.43
N ALA A 62 2.60 -2.30 5.61
CA ALA A 62 1.21 -2.48 6.00
C ALA A 62 0.88 -3.97 6.06
N VAL A 63 0.16 -4.36 7.10
CA VAL A 63 -0.31 -5.73 7.26
C VAL A 63 -1.66 -5.85 6.58
N ILE A 64 -1.71 -6.55 5.44
CA ILE A 64 -2.96 -6.86 4.73
C ILE A 64 -3.54 -8.14 5.32
N PHE A 65 -4.78 -8.08 5.80
CA PHE A 65 -5.41 -9.20 6.50
C PHE A 65 -6.79 -9.57 5.95
N ALA A 66 -7.50 -8.64 5.30
CA ALA A 66 -8.75 -8.95 4.60
C ALA A 66 -8.48 -8.92 3.09
N LYS A 67 -8.77 -10.04 2.43
CA LYS A 67 -8.55 -10.23 0.99
C LYS A 67 -9.72 -11.04 0.43
N ARG A 68 -10.52 -10.42 -0.44
CA ARG A 68 -11.58 -11.10 -1.19
C ARG A 68 -11.60 -10.57 -2.61
N ILE A 69 -11.81 -11.45 -3.57
CA ILE A 69 -12.08 -11.08 -4.95
C ILE A 69 -13.30 -11.85 -5.45
N ASP A 70 -14.29 -11.14 -5.98
CA ASP A 70 -15.55 -11.70 -6.46
C ASP A 70 -16.15 -10.89 -7.62
N MET A 71 -17.12 -11.47 -8.32
CA MET A 71 -17.84 -10.82 -9.42
C MET A 71 -19.09 -10.06 -8.94
N GLY A 72 -19.06 -9.50 -7.72
CA GLY A 72 -20.14 -8.67 -7.18
C GLY A 72 -20.57 -7.47 -8.05
N PRO A 73 -19.67 -6.76 -8.76
CA PRO A 73 -20.08 -5.71 -9.69
C PRO A 73 -21.06 -6.19 -10.77
N ASP A 74 -20.97 -7.47 -11.15
CA ASP A 74 -21.83 -8.13 -12.11
C ASP A 74 -23.03 -8.87 -11.44
N GLY A 75 -23.26 -8.65 -10.15
CA GLY A 75 -24.33 -9.29 -9.37
C GLY A 75 -24.06 -10.76 -9.06
N MET A 76 -22.79 -11.18 -9.08
CA MET A 76 -22.33 -12.55 -8.87
C MET A 76 -21.34 -12.62 -7.69
N GLU A 77 -21.68 -12.06 -6.53
CA GLU A 77 -20.79 -11.99 -5.35
C GLU A 77 -20.33 -13.36 -4.85
N GLU A 78 -21.11 -14.42 -5.08
CA GLU A 78 -20.76 -15.80 -4.71
C GLU A 78 -19.64 -16.37 -5.60
N MET A 79 -19.45 -15.82 -6.80
CA MET A 79 -18.38 -16.19 -7.72
C MET A 79 -17.07 -15.55 -7.28
N THR A 80 -16.39 -16.24 -6.37
CA THR A 80 -15.08 -15.82 -5.82
C THR A 80 -13.92 -16.46 -6.57
N ALA A 81 -12.74 -15.85 -6.47
CA ALA A 81 -11.48 -16.43 -6.92
C ALA A 81 -10.46 -16.51 -5.76
N PRO A 82 -9.50 -17.45 -5.80
CA PRO A 82 -8.42 -17.49 -4.82
C PRO A 82 -7.59 -16.20 -4.90
N LEU A 83 -7.02 -15.77 -3.78
CA LEU A 83 -6.23 -14.54 -3.70
C LEU A 83 -5.07 -14.76 -2.75
N ASP A 84 -3.90 -15.09 -3.29
CA ASP A 84 -2.73 -15.47 -2.52
C ASP A 84 -1.66 -14.37 -2.58
N PRO A 85 -1.22 -13.83 -1.42
CA PRO A 85 -0.14 -12.86 -1.38
C PRO A 85 1.11 -13.37 -2.09
N GLU A 86 1.76 -12.49 -2.83
CA GLU A 86 3.05 -12.71 -3.46
C GLU A 86 4.03 -11.61 -3.03
N ASP A 87 5.31 -11.97 -2.90
CA ASP A 87 6.36 -11.03 -2.55
C ASP A 87 6.49 -9.90 -3.60
N SER A 88 6.73 -8.70 -3.08
CA SER A 88 6.99 -7.50 -3.86
C SER A 88 8.31 -6.88 -3.44
N THR A 89 9.14 -6.52 -4.41
CA THR A 89 10.38 -5.76 -4.19
C THR A 89 10.17 -4.25 -4.29
N ALA A 90 8.96 -3.81 -4.68
CA ALA A 90 8.62 -2.41 -4.84
C ALA A 90 8.00 -1.84 -3.55
N PRO A 91 8.53 -0.74 -2.98
CA PRO A 91 8.02 -0.17 -1.74
C PRO A 91 6.54 0.21 -1.81
N GLY A 92 5.76 -0.27 -0.84
CA GLY A 92 4.33 -0.01 -0.72
C GLY A 92 3.47 -0.62 -1.83
N VAL A 93 4.03 -1.53 -2.62
CA VAL A 93 3.30 -2.34 -3.60
C VAL A 93 3.05 -3.72 -3.01
N TYR A 94 1.81 -4.17 -3.07
CA TYR A 94 1.37 -5.47 -2.59
C TYR A 94 0.79 -6.25 -3.77
N ARG A 95 1.18 -7.52 -3.88
CA ARG A 95 0.86 -8.37 -5.03
C ARG A 95 0.06 -9.58 -4.58
N PHE A 96 -0.86 -9.99 -5.43
CA PHE A 96 -1.69 -11.16 -5.19
C PHE A 96 -1.80 -12.01 -6.45
N LYS A 97 -1.47 -13.29 -6.33
CA LYS A 97 -1.82 -14.30 -7.33
C LYS A 97 -3.29 -14.64 -7.21
N THR A 98 -3.94 -14.75 -8.35
CA THR A 98 -5.33 -15.16 -8.46
C THR A 98 -5.56 -15.98 -9.72
N TYR A 99 -6.75 -16.57 -9.83
CA TYR A 99 -7.23 -17.18 -11.05
C TYR A 99 -8.64 -16.65 -11.33
N LEU A 100 -8.75 -15.71 -12.29
CA LEU A 100 -10.03 -15.13 -12.67
C LEU A 100 -10.68 -16.05 -13.72
N GLY A 101 -11.60 -16.90 -13.26
CA GLY A 101 -12.19 -17.94 -14.11
C GLY A 101 -13.05 -17.42 -15.27
N MET A 102 -13.47 -16.15 -15.22
CA MET A 102 -14.37 -15.54 -16.18
C MET A 102 -13.91 -14.10 -16.49
N ALA A 103 -14.07 -13.68 -17.75
CA ALA A 103 -13.97 -12.28 -18.12
C ALA A 103 -15.14 -11.47 -17.53
N GLY A 104 -14.92 -10.20 -17.21
CA GLY A 104 -15.91 -9.37 -16.52
C GLY A 104 -15.30 -8.51 -15.42
N ASP A 105 -16.14 -7.90 -14.61
CA ASP A 105 -15.72 -6.98 -13.56
C ASP A 105 -15.61 -7.71 -12.20
N TRP A 106 -14.41 -7.70 -11.64
CA TRP A 106 -14.08 -8.32 -10.36
C TRP A 106 -13.80 -7.25 -9.30
N ALA A 107 -14.47 -7.35 -8.15
CA ALA A 107 -14.25 -6.52 -6.99
C ALA A 107 -13.16 -7.10 -6.07
N LEU A 108 -12.01 -6.47 -6.02
CA LEU A 108 -10.97 -6.72 -5.03
C LEU A 108 -11.25 -5.90 -3.76
N SER A 109 -11.62 -6.58 -2.68
CA SER A 109 -11.81 -5.99 -1.35
C SER A 109 -10.58 -6.24 -0.48
N LEU A 110 -9.97 -5.16 -0.01
CA LEU A 110 -8.76 -5.19 0.81
C LEU A 110 -8.97 -4.47 2.14
N GLY A 111 -8.41 -5.05 3.21
CA GLY A 111 -8.30 -4.44 4.53
C GLY A 111 -6.87 -4.52 5.05
N ALA A 112 -6.35 -3.41 5.57
CA ALA A 112 -4.98 -3.33 6.07
C ALA A 112 -4.80 -2.46 7.32
N LYS A 113 -3.78 -2.82 8.11
CA LYS A 113 -3.24 -2.00 9.21
C LYS A 113 -1.98 -1.29 8.75
N VAL A 114 -1.95 0.02 8.91
CA VAL A 114 -0.77 0.86 8.70
C VAL A 114 -0.09 1.06 10.05
N GLN A 115 1.24 0.91 10.10
CA GLN A 115 1.99 1.10 11.34
C GLN A 115 1.84 2.54 11.87
N GLY A 116 1.57 2.66 13.16
CA GLY A 116 1.29 3.95 13.81
C GLY A 116 -0.18 4.38 13.76
N GLU A 117 -1.00 3.77 12.90
CA GLU A 117 -2.42 4.12 12.78
C GLU A 117 -3.32 3.17 13.57
N THR A 118 -4.37 3.75 14.15
CA THR A 118 -5.34 2.99 14.97
C THR A 118 -6.44 2.37 14.12
N GLY A 119 -6.82 3.04 13.03
CA GLY A 119 -7.88 2.62 12.11
C GLY A 119 -7.50 1.44 11.21
N THR A 120 -8.44 1.02 10.39
CA THR A 120 -8.22 0.05 9.31
C THR A 120 -8.46 0.76 7.99
N VAL A 121 -7.54 0.57 7.03
CA VAL A 121 -7.75 1.01 5.66
C VAL A 121 -8.56 -0.05 4.95
N GLU A 122 -9.71 0.31 4.42
CA GLU A 122 -10.58 -0.58 3.66
C GLU A 122 -10.89 0.03 2.30
N ASN A 123 -10.66 -0.74 1.23
CA ASN A 123 -11.04 -0.32 -0.13
C ASN A 123 -11.62 -1.49 -0.91
N LYS A 124 -12.54 -1.15 -1.82
CA LYS A 124 -13.03 -2.03 -2.88
C LYS A 124 -12.58 -1.47 -4.21
N LEU A 125 -11.82 -2.24 -4.96
CA LEU A 125 -11.23 -1.87 -6.24
C LEU A 125 -11.84 -2.74 -7.34
N ILE A 126 -12.19 -2.16 -8.48
CA ILE A 126 -12.74 -2.90 -9.62
C ILE A 126 -11.62 -3.18 -10.61
N ILE A 127 -11.47 -4.46 -10.97
CA ILE A 127 -10.50 -4.97 -11.92
C ILE A 127 -11.28 -5.64 -13.04
N LYS A 128 -10.93 -5.33 -14.28
CA LYS A 128 -11.56 -5.95 -15.45
C LYS A 128 -10.73 -7.12 -15.96
N ALA A 129 -11.32 -8.31 -15.97
CA ALA A 129 -10.75 -9.47 -16.62
C ALA A 129 -11.14 -9.47 -18.11
N LEU A 130 -10.14 -9.47 -18.99
CA LEU A 130 -10.30 -9.52 -20.44
C LEU A 130 -9.97 -10.93 -20.96
N GLN A 131 -10.65 -11.35 -22.03
CA GLN A 131 -10.40 -12.66 -22.67
C GLN A 131 -8.99 -12.75 -23.30
#